data_AF-A0A949U2K5-F1
#
_entry.id   AF-A0A949U2K5-F1
#
_cell.length_a   1.000
_cell.length_b   1.000
_cell.length_c   1.000
_cell.angle_alpha   90.00
_cell.angle_beta   90.00
_cell.angle_gamma   90.00
#
_symmetry.space_group_name_H-M   'P 1'
#
loop_
_entity.id
_entity.type
_entity.pdbx_description
1 polymer ?
#
loop_
_entity_poly.entity_id
_entity_poly.type
_entity_poly.pdbx_seq_one_letter_code
_entity_poly.pdbx_strand_id
1 'polypeptide(L)' 'AEYDFDYSNAERGKYFRRLLKEGSNVVVLDRDLAKAFPNSAAVNKALRAVLKTRKLKASEKKS' A
#
# COMPACT_ATOMS: atom_id res chain seq x y z
N ALA A 1 -2.58 -12.12 -34.84
CA ALA A 1 -2.55 -11.78 -33.41
C ALA A 1 -2.34 -13.09 -32.65
N GLU A 2 -1.33 -13.18 -31.79
CA GLU A 2 -0.90 -14.44 -31.17
C GLU A 2 -1.79 -14.87 -29.98
N TYR A 3 -2.75 -14.03 -29.58
CA TYR A 3 -3.76 -14.34 -28.57
C TYR A 3 -5.13 -13.76 -28.96
N ASP A 4 -6.17 -14.59 -28.83
CA ASP A 4 -7.57 -14.19 -28.91
C ASP A 4 -8.20 -14.43 -27.53
N PHE A 5 -8.61 -13.36 -26.86
CA PHE A 5 -9.17 -13.43 -25.51
C PHE A 5 -10.70 -13.29 -25.62
N ASP A 6 -11.43 -14.34 -25.27
CA ASP A 6 -12.89 -14.30 -25.21
C ASP A 6 -13.37 -13.57 -23.94
N TYR A 7 -13.78 -12.32 -24.13
CA TYR A 7 -14.34 -11.47 -23.08
C TYR A 7 -15.87 -11.53 -23.00
N SER A 8 -16.54 -12.47 -23.67
CA SER A 8 -18.01 -12.57 -23.68
C SER A 8 -18.62 -12.72 -22.27
N ASN A 9 -17.84 -13.28 -21.33
CA ASN A 9 -18.21 -13.45 -19.92
C ASN A 9 -17.51 -12.46 -18.97
N ALA A 10 -16.87 -11.41 -19.50
CA ALA A 10 -16.14 -10.46 -18.66
C ALA A 10 -17.09 -9.49 -17.94
N GLU A 11 -17.10 -9.56 -16.61
CA GLU A 11 -17.89 -8.67 -15.77
C GLU A 11 -17.06 -7.50 -15.24
N ARG A 12 -17.49 -6.28 -15.53
CA ARG A 12 -16.86 -5.07 -14.99
C ARG A 12 -17.00 -5.04 -13.47
N GLY A 13 -15.86 -5.02 -12.77
CA GLY A 13 -15.84 -4.84 -11.32
C GLY A 13 -16.30 -6.06 -10.51
N LYS A 14 -16.20 -7.28 -11.07
CA LYS A 14 -16.56 -8.57 -10.42
C LYS A 14 -16.11 -8.69 -8.95
N TYR A 15 -14.95 -8.13 -8.61
CA TYR A 15 -14.37 -8.20 -7.26
C TYR A 15 -14.42 -6.88 -6.47
N PHE A 16 -14.99 -5.81 -7.04
CA PHE A 16 -14.98 -4.48 -6.42
C PHE A 16 -15.69 -4.46 -5.07
N ARG A 17 -16.87 -5.10 -4.98
CA ARG A 17 -17.63 -5.20 -3.72
C ARG A 17 -16.86 -5.95 -2.63
N ARG A 18 -16.06 -6.95 -3.00
CA ARG A 18 -15.22 -7.73 -2.08
C ARG A 18 -14.05 -6.89 -1.56
N LEU A 19 -13.36 -6.19 -2.46
CA LEU A 19 -12.27 -5.26 -2.12
C LEU A 19 -12.73 -4.14 -1.18
N LEU A 20 -13.95 -3.62 -1.37
CA LEU A 20 -14.50 -2.62 -0.45
C LEU A 20 -14.78 -3.17 0.96
N LYS A 21 -15.17 -4.45 1.08
CA LYS A 21 -15.47 -5.09 2.37
C LYS A 21 -14.22 -5.55 3.11
N GLU A 22 -13.31 -6.21 2.40
CA GLU A 22 -12.09 -6.78 2.98
C GLU A 22 -10.99 -5.72 3.16
N GLY A 23 -11.18 -4.54 2.55
CA GLY A 23 -10.13 -3.55 2.41
C GLY A 23 -9.18 -3.90 1.27
N SER A 24 -8.56 -2.88 0.69
CA SER A 24 -7.52 -3.07 -0.32
C SER A 24 -6.16 -3.20 0.37
N ASN A 25 -5.31 -4.11 -0.12
CA ASN A 25 -3.89 -4.15 0.25
C ASN A 25 -3.08 -3.00 -0.37
N VAL A 26 -3.72 -2.10 -1.12
CA VAL A 26 -3.10 -0.94 -1.76
C VAL A 26 -3.36 0.30 -0.94
N VAL A 27 -2.27 0.92 -0.48
CA VAL A 27 -2.28 2.24 0.16
C VAL A 27 -1.78 3.26 -0.84
N VAL A 28 -2.59 4.30 -1.09
CA VAL A 28 -2.21 5.40 -1.98
C VAL A 28 -1.43 6.43 -1.17
N LEU A 29 -0.26 6.81 -1.66
CA LEU A 29 0.53 7.90 -1.09
C LEU A 29 0.10 9.23 -1.71
N ASP A 30 0.20 10.30 -0.92
CA ASP A 30 0.08 11.66 -1.45
C ASP A 30 1.13 11.91 -2.54
N ARG A 31 0.82 12.82 -3.47
CA ARG A 31 1.61 13.04 -4.69
C ARG A 31 3.05 13.47 -4.41
N ASP A 32 3.26 14.23 -3.36
CA ASP A 32 4.57 14.68 -2.90
C ASP A 32 5.40 13.51 -2.32
N LEU A 33 4.79 12.66 -1.50
CA LEU A 33 5.43 11.45 -0.96
C LEU A 33 5.76 10.46 -2.07
N ALA A 34 4.86 10.26 -3.03
CA ALA A 34 5.11 9.39 -4.18
C ALA A 34 6.28 9.89 -5.06
N LYS A 35 6.52 11.21 -5.13
CA LYS A 35 7.69 11.79 -5.81
C LYS A 35 8.98 11.62 -5.01
N ALA A 36 8.89 11.69 -3.68
CA ALA A 36 10.04 11.56 -2.79
C ALA A 36 10.55 10.12 -2.67
N PHE A 37 9.65 9.13 -2.80
CA PHE A 37 9.98 7.71 -2.64
C PHE A 37 9.90 6.95 -3.98
N PRO A 38 11.02 6.39 -4.47
CA PRO A 38 11.04 5.71 -5.77
C PRO A 38 10.30 4.38 -5.80
N ASN A 39 10.09 3.73 -4.64
CA ASN A 39 9.36 2.46 -4.54
C ASN A 39 8.89 2.17 -3.10
N SER A 40 8.09 1.11 -2.96
CA SER A 40 7.54 0.64 -1.69
C SER A 40 8.61 0.23 -0.66
N ALA A 41 9.75 -0.30 -1.09
CA ALA A 41 10.84 -0.67 -0.19
C ALA A 41 11.43 0.56 0.52
N ALA A 42 11.60 1.67 -0.19
CA ALA A 42 12.08 2.94 0.36
C ALA A 42 11.09 3.51 1.41
N VAL A 43 9.79 3.49 1.09
CA VAL A 43 8.72 3.93 2.00
C VAL A 43 8.73 3.09 3.28
N ASN A 44 8.73 1.76 3.15
CA ASN A 44 8.70 0.84 4.27
C ASN A 44 9.93 0.99 5.18
N LYS A 45 11.12 1.23 4.60
CA LYS A 45 12.34 1.48 5.36
C LYS A 45 12.21 2.75 6.21
N ALA A 46 11.70 3.85 5.62
CA ALA A 46 11.49 5.10 6.33
C ALA A 46 10.49 4.96 7.49
N LEU A 47 9.34 4.33 7.23
CA LEU A 47 8.32 4.10 8.27
C LEU A 47 8.84 3.25 9.43
N ARG A 48 9.62 2.20 9.16
CA ARG A 48 10.27 1.38 10.21
C ARG A 48 11.24 2.20 11.06
N ALA A 49 11.99 3.12 10.46
CA ALA A 49 12.88 4.00 11.20
C ALA A 49 12.10 4.92 12.16
N VAL A 50 10.98 5.50 11.70
CA VAL A 50 10.08 6.31 12.54
C VAL A 50 9.48 5.50 13.69
N LEU A 51 9.07 4.25 13.43
CA LEU A 51 8.57 3.37 14.49
C LEU A 51 9.65 3.05 15.54
N LYS A 52 10.90 2.86 15.11
CA LYS A 52 12.02 2.61 16.03
C LYS A 52 12.30 3.83 16.92
N THR A 53 12.34 5.03 16.36
CA THR A 53 12.56 6.26 17.16
C THR A 53 11.41 6.52 18.12
N ARG A 54 10.16 6.26 17.71
CA ARG A 54 8.99 6.36 18.61
C ARG A 54 9.06 5.38 19.77
N LYS A 55 9.49 4.14 19.54
CA LYS A 55 9.68 3.13 20.60
C LYS A 55 10.74 3.57 21.61
N LEU A 56 11.86 4.10 21.15
CA LEU A 56 12.93 4.62 22.02
C LEU A 56 12.44 5.77 22.92
N LYS A 57 11.69 6.71 22.35
CA LYS A 57 11.08 7.81 23.14
C LYS A 57 10.03 7.33 24.15
N ALA A 58 9.36 6.21 23.87
CA ALA A 58 8.37 5.64 24.79
C ALA A 58 9.01 4.92 25.99
N SER A 59 10.22 4.36 25.84
CA SER A 59 10.97 3.76 26.95
C SER A 59 11.60 4.81 27.87
N GLU A 60 12.00 5.98 27.35
CA GLU A 60 12.53 7.09 28.17
C GLU A 60 11.49 7.71 29.09
N LYS A 61 10.21 7.77 28.68
CA LYS A 61 9.11 8.29 29.52
C LYS A 61 8.66 7.33 30.62
N LYS A 62 9.16 6.09 30.64
CA LYS A 62 8.80 5.05 31.59
C LYS A 62 9.86 4.82 32.68
N SER A 63 10.95 5.60 32.67
CA SER A 63 12.03 5.59 33.65
C SER A 63 12.06 6.85 34.49
#